data_AF-A0A9Q0JA75-F1
#
_entry.id   AF-A0A9Q0JA75-F1
#
_cell.length_a   1.000
_cell.length_b   1.000
_cell.length_c   1.000
_cell.angle_alpha   90.00
_cell.angle_beta   90.00
_cell.angle_gamma   90.00
#
_symmetry.space_group_name_H-M   'P 1'
#
loop_
_entity.id
_entity.type
_entity.pdbx_description
1 polymer ?
#
loop_
_entity_poly.entity_id
_entity_poly.type
_entity_poly.pdbx_seq_one_letter_code
_entity_poly.pdbx_strand_id
1 'polypeptide(L)'
;TTNGFNLTQAKAAKADTLGSNTVRWITSPTGTVVIFSNDIGLPSIFNSGSCSYPPPREKCAGPDCTNAYKYRDSKLRLPLCSLNCYKAIHGKVHPAITC
;
A
#
# COMPACT_ATOMS: atom_id res chain seq x y z
N THR A 1 -30.53 -37.67 35.35
CA THR A 1 -29.59 -38.12 34.31
C THR A 1 -29.43 -37.01 33.30
N THR A 2 -28.25 -36.43 33.30
CA THR A 2 -27.75 -35.40 32.37
C THR A 2 -27.81 -35.90 30.94
N ASN A 3 -28.33 -35.09 30.01
CA ASN A 3 -27.90 -35.11 28.62
C ASN A 3 -27.91 -33.67 28.11
N GLY A 4 -26.80 -32.97 28.36
CA GLY A 4 -26.51 -31.67 27.79
C GLY A 4 -26.30 -31.82 26.29
N PHE A 5 -27.30 -31.43 25.51
CA PHE A 5 -27.22 -31.36 24.06
C PHE A 5 -26.35 -30.15 23.68
N ASN A 6 -25.16 -30.42 23.16
CA ASN A 6 -24.15 -29.44 22.76
C ASN A 6 -24.71 -28.42 21.75
N LEU A 7 -25.05 -27.21 22.23
CA LEU A 7 -25.46 -26.06 21.41
C LEU A 7 -24.31 -25.43 20.60
N THR A 8 -23.11 -25.97 20.71
CA THR A 8 -21.88 -25.44 20.10
C THR A 8 -21.75 -25.79 18.61
N GLN A 9 -22.43 -26.84 18.12
CA GLN A 9 -22.32 -27.25 16.71
C GLN A 9 -23.30 -26.51 15.77
N ALA A 10 -24.44 -26.04 16.29
CA ALA A 10 -25.49 -25.40 15.48
C ALA A 10 -25.14 -23.96 15.04
N LYS A 11 -24.16 -23.30 15.69
CA LYS A 11 -23.72 -21.94 15.33
C LYS A 11 -22.57 -21.95 14.32
N ALA A 12 -21.79 -23.03 14.25
CA ALA A 12 -20.72 -23.21 13.27
C ALA A 12 -21.26 -23.56 11.86
N ALA A 13 -22.32 -24.37 11.78
CA ALA A 13 -22.90 -24.80 10.50
C ALA A 13 -23.61 -23.68 9.70
N LYS A 14 -23.94 -22.55 10.34
CA LYS A 14 -24.47 -21.37 9.63
C LYS A 14 -23.37 -20.53 8.99
N ALA A 15 -22.09 -20.81 9.20
CA ALA A 15 -20.99 -20.09 8.56
C ALA A 15 -20.90 -20.42 7.06
N ASP A 16 -21.17 -21.68 6.69
CA ASP A 16 -21.02 -22.19 5.32
C ASP A 16 -22.16 -21.81 4.36
N THR A 17 -23.25 -21.21 4.85
CA THR A 17 -24.42 -20.80 4.05
C THR A 17 -24.56 -19.29 3.90
N LEU A 18 -23.48 -18.52 4.02
CA LEU A 18 -23.52 -17.12 3.61
C LEU A 18 -23.06 -16.98 2.17
N GLY A 19 -23.83 -16.25 1.38
CA GLY A 19 -23.48 -15.96 0.00
C GLY A 19 -22.12 -15.28 -0.10
N SER A 20 -21.48 -15.43 -1.25
CA SER A 20 -20.37 -14.58 -1.68
C SER A 20 -20.73 -13.10 -1.46
N ASN A 21 -19.76 -12.28 -1.04
CA ASN A 21 -19.88 -10.84 -0.83
C ASN A 21 -20.57 -10.37 0.46
N THR A 22 -20.37 -11.06 1.58
CA THR A 22 -20.93 -10.68 2.88
C THR A 22 -19.90 -10.47 3.99
N VAL A 23 -20.22 -9.58 4.94
CA VAL A 23 -19.44 -9.37 6.17
C VAL A 23 -20.32 -9.67 7.37
N ARG A 24 -19.85 -10.49 8.31
CA ARG A 24 -20.56 -10.81 9.56
C ARG A 24 -19.98 -10.02 10.72
N TRP A 25 -20.87 -9.45 11.54
CA TRP A 25 -20.50 -8.80 12.80
C TRP A 25 -21.12 -9.58 13.97
N ILE A 26 -20.31 -10.06 14.89
CA ILE A 26 -20.75 -10.79 16.09
C ILE A 26 -20.31 -10.00 17.31
N THR A 27 -21.28 -9.46 18.05
CA THR A 27 -21.04 -8.78 19.33
C THR A 27 -21.28 -9.76 20.48
N SER A 28 -20.30 -9.92 21.37
CA SER A 28 -20.39 -10.76 22.55
C SER A 28 -19.87 -10.02 23.79
N PRO A 29 -20.22 -10.44 25.01
CA PRO A 29 -19.68 -9.83 26.24
C PRO A 29 -18.14 -9.85 26.30
N THR A 30 -17.50 -10.83 25.64
CA THR A 30 -16.05 -11.00 25.59
C THR A 30 -15.40 -10.13 24.51
N GLY A 31 -16.17 -9.59 23.56
CA GLY A 31 -15.66 -8.76 22.47
C GLY A 31 -16.47 -8.85 21.19
N THR A 32 -16.00 -8.15 20.16
CA THR A 32 -16.58 -8.12 18.82
C THR A 32 -15.70 -8.90 17.85
N VAL A 33 -16.33 -9.70 16.98
CA VAL A 33 -15.66 -10.46 15.93
C VAL A 33 -16.30 -10.09 14.59
N VAL A 34 -15.45 -9.66 13.65
CA VAL A 34 -15.85 -9.33 12.27
C VAL A 34 -15.25 -10.38 11.35
N ILE A 35 -16.10 -11.02 10.54
CA ILE A 35 -15.70 -12.12 9.64
C ILE A 35 -15.99 -11.68 8.20
N PHE A 36 -14.98 -11.74 7.35
CA PHE A 36 -15.07 -11.47 5.91
C PHE A 36 -15.15 -12.79 5.15
N SER A 37 -16.01 -12.88 4.12
CA SER A 37 -16.04 -14.05 3.24
C SER A 37 -14.76 -14.16 2.40
N ASN A 38 -14.32 -15.39 2.11
CA ASN A 38 -13.04 -15.66 1.42
C ASN A 38 -12.94 -15.01 0.03
N ASP A 39 -14.07 -14.80 -0.65
CA ASP A 39 -14.16 -14.19 -1.98
C ASP A 39 -13.94 -12.67 -1.98
N ILE A 40 -14.25 -11.98 -0.87
CA ILE A 40 -14.02 -10.54 -0.72
C ILE A 40 -12.55 -10.26 -0.32
N GLY A 41 -11.94 -11.22 0.38
CA GLY A 41 -10.64 -11.04 0.99
C GLY A 41 -10.67 -10.03 2.14
N LEU A 42 -9.48 -9.66 2.63
CA LEU A 42 -9.33 -8.66 3.69
C LEU A 42 -9.24 -7.25 3.07
N PRO A 43 -9.91 -6.24 3.64
CA PRO A 43 -9.76 -4.85 3.21
C PRO A 43 -8.30 -4.40 3.21
N SER A 44 -7.91 -3.59 2.22
CA SER A 44 -6.53 -3.11 2.05
C SER A 44 -6.01 -2.26 3.22
N ILE A 45 -6.89 -1.75 4.07
CA ILE A 45 -6.53 -1.06 5.33
C ILE A 45 -5.82 -1.98 6.34
N PHE A 46 -6.02 -3.30 6.25
CA PHE A 46 -5.29 -4.28 7.06
C PHE A 46 -3.93 -4.62 6.48
N ASN A 47 -3.67 -4.22 5.24
CA ASN A 47 -2.31 -4.23 4.71
C ASN A 47 -1.60 -3.05 5.38
N SER A 48 -1.09 -3.28 6.59
CA SER A 48 0.01 -2.50 7.11
C SER A 48 1.21 -2.76 6.19
N GLY A 49 1.22 -2.12 5.03
CA GLY A 49 2.36 -2.12 4.14
C GLY A 49 3.57 -1.80 5.01
N SER A 50 4.62 -2.61 4.91
CA SER A 50 5.83 -2.39 5.70
C SER A 50 6.25 -0.95 5.47
N CYS A 51 6.10 -0.10 6.49
CA CYS A 51 6.61 1.25 6.44
C CYS A 51 8.11 1.09 6.21
N SER A 52 8.53 1.27 4.95
CA SER A 52 9.92 1.07 4.58
C SER A 52 10.65 2.32 5.01
N TYR A 53 11.16 2.28 6.24
CA TYR A 53 12.07 3.29 6.74
C TYR A 53 13.49 2.70 6.73
N PRO A 54 14.45 3.36 6.07
CA PRO A 54 14.34 4.63 5.35
C PRO A 54 13.62 4.51 3.99
N PRO A 55 12.95 5.57 3.50
CA PRO A 55 12.33 5.58 2.18
C PRO A 55 13.32 5.18 1.07
N PRO A 56 12.86 4.51 0.00
CA PRO A 56 13.70 4.21 -1.15
C PRO A 56 14.39 5.47 -1.67
N ARG A 57 15.71 5.40 -1.89
CA ARG A 57 16.48 6.53 -2.37
C ARG A 57 16.03 6.94 -3.77
N GLU A 58 15.81 8.23 -3.97
CA GLU A 58 15.49 8.79 -5.29
C GLU A 58 16.66 8.56 -6.28
N LYS A 59 16.31 8.30 -7.54
CA LYS A 59 17.28 8.20 -8.65
C LYS A 59 17.55 9.58 -9.25
N CYS A 60 18.68 9.71 -9.93
CA CYS A 60 19.05 10.93 -10.64
C CYS A 60 18.06 11.22 -11.78
N ALA A 61 17.59 12.46 -11.88
CA ALA A 61 16.74 12.98 -12.96
C ALA A 61 17.51 13.29 -14.26
N GLY A 62 18.74 12.79 -14.39
CA GLY A 62 19.54 12.97 -15.60
C GLY A 62 18.97 12.11 -16.72
N PRO A 63 19.01 12.58 -17.98
CA PRO A 63 18.60 11.74 -19.10
C PRO A 63 19.43 10.45 -19.13
N ASP A 64 18.75 9.31 -19.25
CA ASP A 64 19.34 7.96 -19.27
C ASP A 64 20.20 7.61 -18.04
N CYS A 65 20.05 8.35 -16.94
CA CYS A 65 20.83 8.14 -15.72
C CYS A 65 20.06 7.27 -14.72
N THR A 66 20.64 6.13 -14.36
CA THR A 66 20.08 5.20 -13.36
C THR A 66 20.77 5.29 -12.00
N ASN A 67 21.74 6.22 -11.86
CA ASN A 67 22.52 6.39 -10.65
C ASN A 67 21.69 6.93 -9.48
N ALA A 68 22.13 6.62 -8.26
CA ALA A 68 21.59 7.23 -7.05
C ALA A 68 21.87 8.74 -7.01
N TYR A 69 20.89 9.48 -6.50
CA TYR A 69 20.99 10.91 -6.24
C TYR A 69 22.11 11.27 -5.25
N LYS A 70 22.76 12.42 -5.45
CA LYS A 70 23.74 13.02 -4.53
C LYS A 70 23.34 14.40 -4.01
N TYR A 71 22.88 15.30 -4.88
CA TYR A 71 22.56 16.69 -4.52
C TYR A 71 21.41 17.25 -5.37
N ARG A 72 20.61 18.17 -4.80
CA ARG A 72 19.42 18.71 -5.43
C ARG A 72 19.77 19.99 -6.14
N ASP A 73 19.31 20.12 -7.38
CA ASP A 73 19.37 21.41 -8.05
C ASP A 73 18.50 22.41 -7.28
N SER A 74 19.04 23.55 -6.90
CA SER A 74 18.31 24.58 -6.15
C SER A 74 17.20 25.23 -6.98
N LYS A 75 17.37 25.29 -8.30
CA LYS A 75 16.42 25.92 -9.23
C LYS A 75 15.26 24.98 -9.57
N LEU A 76 15.57 23.81 -10.13
CA LEU A 76 14.55 22.85 -10.58
C LEU A 76 14.12 21.88 -9.49
N ARG A 77 14.80 21.86 -8.34
CA ARG A 77 14.54 20.92 -7.24
C ARG A 77 14.62 19.46 -7.69
N LEU A 78 15.41 19.19 -8.73
CA LEU A 78 15.57 17.85 -9.29
C LEU A 78 16.73 17.11 -8.62
N PRO A 79 16.59 15.79 -8.41
CA PRO A 79 17.68 14.99 -7.88
C PRO A 79 18.78 14.78 -8.92
N LEU A 80 20.03 15.17 -8.61
CA LEU A 80 21.19 14.97 -9.49
C LEU A 80 22.31 14.15 -8.84
N CYS A 81 23.07 13.41 -9.66
CA CYS A 81 24.23 12.62 -9.22
C CYS A 81 25.58 13.24 -9.63
N SER A 82 25.62 14.09 -10.66
CA SER A 82 26.85 14.66 -11.22
C SER A 82 26.59 15.97 -11.98
N LEU A 83 27.64 16.77 -12.14
CA LEU A 83 27.61 18.01 -12.93
C LEU A 83 27.27 17.76 -14.41
N ASN A 84 27.58 16.59 -14.96
CA ASN A 84 27.19 16.25 -16.32
C ASN A 84 25.66 16.14 -16.44
N CYS A 85 24.99 15.52 -15.47
CA CYS A 85 23.53 15.48 -15.43
C CYS A 85 22.92 16.87 -15.20
N TYR A 86 23.56 17.71 -14.37
CA TYR A 86 23.15 19.11 -14.22
C TYR A 86 23.17 19.85 -15.57
N LYS A 87 24.30 19.78 -16.29
CA LYS A 87 24.45 20.43 -17.59
C LYS A 87 23.52 19.81 -18.65
N ALA A 88 23.27 18.51 -18.62
CA ALA A 88 22.37 17.86 -19.57
C ALA A 88 20.90 18.29 -19.38
N ILE A 89 20.48 18.58 -18.14
CA ILE A 89 19.14 19.10 -17.84
C ILE A 89 19.06 20.59 -18.21
N HIS A 90 20.02 21.40 -17.78
CA HIS A 90 20.04 22.84 -18.03
C HIS A 90 20.37 23.20 -19.49
N GLY A 91 21.15 22.39 -20.19
CA GLY A 91 21.51 22.58 -21.61
C GLY A 91 20.40 22.18 -22.58
N LYS A 92 19.40 21.40 -22.14
CA LYS A 92 18.16 21.14 -22.89
C LYS A 92 17.12 22.26 -22.70
N VAL A 93 17.36 23.22 -21.80
CA VAL A 93 16.55 24.43 -21.65
C VAL A 93 17.02 25.48 -22.67
N HIS A 94 16.90 25.16 -23.96
CA HIS A 94 16.74 26.18 -25.00
C HIS A 94 15.27 26.17 -25.43
N PRO A 95 14.64 27.35 -25.57
CA PRO A 95 13.27 27.56 -25.13
C PRO A 95 12.27 27.18 -26.21
N ALA A 96 11.44 26.18 -25.94
CA ALA A 96 10.11 26.11 -26.53
C ALA A 96 9.15 26.98 -25.69
N ILE A 97 9.40 28.29 -25.68
CA ILE A 97 8.37 29.28 -25.38
C ILE A 97 8.27 30.11 -26.66
N THR A 98 7.37 29.66 -27.54
CA THR A 98 6.95 30.33 -28.76
C THR A 98 6.29 31.67 -28.41
N CYS A 99 6.63 32.72 -29.16
CA CYS A 99 6.03 34.06 -29.08
C CYS A 99 4.54 34.06 -29.46
#